data_AF-A0AAX1XCK8-F1
#
_entry.id   AF-A0AAX1XCK8-F1
#
_cell.length_a   1.000
_cell.length_b   1.000
_cell.length_c   1.000
_cell.angle_alpha   90.00
_cell.angle_beta   90.00
_cell.angle_gamma   90.00
#
_symmetry.space_group_name_H-M   'P 1'
#
loop_
_entity.id
_entity.type
_entity.pdbx_description
1 polymer ?
#
loop_
_entity_poly.entity_id
_entity_poly.type
_entity_poly.pdbx_seq_one_letter_code
_entity_poly.pdbx_strand_id
1 'polypeptide(L)'
;MTARQLTPALASRFANLALSHLTREYPNKLTHSLAGPQDVLGPRALHPIFYGSYDWHSCVHGYWLVTRLLDRFPDLPEGPRIVATVDAHFTAGNVAGEAAYLNLPHNRGFERPYGWGWLLALSAQLASMKSDAGRRWSATLAPLTDLFVERFAEFLPKATYPLRVGTHFNTAFALSLALDFARQTGHAALEALIVDTARRWHLRDANCQAWEPSGDEFLSPALMEAELMRRVLPAAEFLAWFDAFLPSLAAREPATLFTPATVTDRTDGKIAHLDGLNLSRAWCQRALARALPDGDPRRAALADAADAHLASALEHVAGDYMGEHWLASFALLALEA
;
A
#
# COMPACT_ATOMS: atom_id res chain seq x y z
N MET A 1 -22.25 -10.67 -12.50
CA MET A 1 -21.60 -9.63 -13.33
C MET A 1 -20.13 -10.01 -13.45
N THR A 2 -19.49 -9.79 -14.60
CA THR A 2 -18.04 -10.04 -14.72
C THR A 2 -17.29 -9.03 -13.84
N ALA A 3 -16.42 -9.52 -12.95
CA ALA A 3 -15.63 -8.68 -12.07
C ALA A 3 -14.87 -7.63 -12.90
N ARG A 4 -14.91 -6.35 -12.48
CA ARG A 4 -14.14 -5.28 -13.14
C ARG A 4 -12.65 -5.60 -13.05
N GLN A 5 -11.97 -5.61 -14.20
CA GLN A 5 -10.54 -5.91 -14.36
C GLN A 5 -9.78 -4.68 -14.90
N LEU A 6 -8.46 -4.66 -14.70
CA LEU A 6 -7.56 -3.65 -15.24
C LEU A 6 -7.45 -3.79 -16.77
N THR A 7 -7.78 -2.73 -17.50
CA THR A 7 -7.67 -2.67 -18.97
C THR A 7 -6.51 -1.76 -19.40
N PRO A 8 -5.98 -1.87 -20.63
CA PRO A 8 -4.95 -0.95 -21.13
C PRO A 8 -5.36 0.52 -21.07
N ALA A 9 -6.63 0.83 -21.36
CA ALA A 9 -7.16 2.19 -21.26
C ALA A 9 -7.15 2.72 -19.82
N LEU A 10 -7.52 1.88 -18.85
CA LEU A 10 -7.47 2.25 -17.43
C LEU A 10 -6.04 2.38 -16.93
N ALA A 11 -5.14 1.49 -17.37
CA ALA A 11 -3.71 1.57 -17.10
C ALA A 11 -3.10 2.88 -17.60
N SER A 12 -3.40 3.30 -18.84
CA SER A 12 -2.94 4.59 -19.39
C SER A 12 -3.47 5.77 -18.58
N ARG A 13 -4.74 5.74 -18.13
CA ARG A 13 -5.29 6.76 -17.24
C ARG A 13 -4.52 6.83 -15.91
N PHE A 14 -4.28 5.70 -15.25
CA PHE A 14 -3.53 5.66 -14.00
C PHE A 14 -2.07 6.11 -14.16
N ALA A 15 -1.41 5.72 -15.25
CA ALA A 15 -0.06 6.18 -15.55
C ALA A 15 0.00 7.70 -15.73
N ASN A 16 -0.97 8.29 -16.44
CA ASN A 16 -1.05 9.75 -16.60
C ASN A 16 -1.31 10.49 -15.28
N LEU A 17 -2.21 9.97 -14.44
CA LEU A 17 -2.43 10.53 -13.10
C LEU A 17 -1.13 10.56 -12.30
N ALA A 18 -0.45 9.42 -12.18
CA ALA A 18 0.81 9.33 -11.45
C ALA A 18 1.88 10.29 -12.00
N LEU A 19 2.10 10.26 -13.31
CA LEU A 19 3.11 11.11 -13.98
C LEU A 19 2.80 12.60 -13.89
N SER A 20 1.55 13.01 -13.62
CA SER A 20 1.20 14.42 -13.41
C SER A 20 1.74 14.99 -12.10
N HIS A 21 2.06 14.13 -11.12
CA HIS A 21 2.53 14.55 -9.81
C HIS A 21 3.91 14.02 -9.45
N LEU A 22 4.44 12.91 -9.98
CA LEU A 22 5.77 12.38 -9.56
C LEU A 22 6.94 13.38 -9.59
N THR A 23 6.85 14.48 -10.35
CA THR A 23 7.87 15.53 -10.42
C THR A 23 7.41 16.91 -9.91
N ARG A 24 6.22 17.02 -9.30
CA ARG A 24 5.56 18.28 -8.93
C ARG A 24 5.86 18.71 -7.48
N GLU A 25 6.83 19.59 -7.27
CA GLU A 25 7.27 19.92 -5.90
C GLU A 25 6.22 20.57 -4.98
N TYR A 26 5.20 21.27 -5.51
CA TYR A 26 4.18 21.93 -4.69
C TYR A 26 2.74 21.78 -5.26
N PRO A 27 1.70 21.71 -4.40
CA PRO A 27 1.77 21.72 -2.93
C PRO A 27 2.32 20.40 -2.39
N ASN A 28 3.08 20.49 -1.28
CA ASN A 28 3.66 19.34 -0.58
C ASN A 28 3.51 19.53 0.94
N LYS A 29 3.16 18.45 1.62
CA LYS A 29 3.01 18.30 3.05
C LYS A 29 4.24 17.59 3.59
N LEU A 30 5.23 18.39 3.92
CA LEU A 30 6.43 17.93 4.60
C LEU A 30 6.12 17.71 6.09
N THR A 31 6.18 16.45 6.55
CA THR A 31 6.08 16.10 7.98
C THR A 31 7.41 15.51 8.41
N HIS A 32 8.23 16.29 9.12
CA HIS A 32 9.52 15.84 9.64
C HIS A 32 9.89 16.42 11.00
N SER A 33 10.88 15.82 11.65
CA SER A 33 11.45 16.33 12.89
C SER A 33 12.67 17.20 12.57
N LEU A 34 12.85 18.27 13.34
CA LEU A 34 13.99 19.18 13.23
C LEU A 34 14.84 19.04 14.50
N ALA A 35 16.12 18.71 14.35
CA ALA A 35 17.09 18.82 15.45
C ALA A 35 17.68 20.23 15.56
N GLY A 36 17.69 20.99 14.46
CA GLY A 36 18.14 22.38 14.45
C GLY A 36 17.68 23.15 13.20
N PRO A 37 18.00 24.44 13.12
CA PRO A 37 17.56 25.30 12.02
C PRO A 37 18.06 24.86 10.64
N GLN A 38 19.18 24.14 10.56
CA GLN A 38 19.72 23.61 9.31
C GLN A 38 18.83 22.54 8.65
N ASP A 39 17.92 21.93 9.42
CA ASP A 39 17.02 20.90 8.91
C ASP A 39 15.80 21.51 8.18
N VAL A 40 15.60 22.83 8.27
CA VAL A 40 14.52 23.56 7.56
C VAL A 40 14.88 23.68 6.08
N LEU A 41 14.46 22.68 5.30
CA LEU A 41 14.75 22.56 3.88
C LEU A 41 13.47 22.28 3.09
N GLY A 42 13.50 22.55 1.78
CA GLY A 42 12.38 22.25 0.87
C GLY A 42 12.27 20.76 0.52
N PRO A 43 11.11 20.30 -0.02
CA PRO A 43 10.86 18.89 -0.29
C PRO A 43 11.92 18.21 -1.14
N ARG A 44 12.33 18.83 -2.26
CA ARG A 44 13.35 18.27 -3.16
C ARG A 44 14.74 18.17 -2.51
N ALA A 45 15.06 19.09 -1.61
CA ALA A 45 16.34 19.07 -0.91
C ALA A 45 16.42 17.94 0.13
N LEU A 46 15.29 17.62 0.77
CA LEU A 46 15.21 16.52 1.75
C LEU A 46 15.03 15.16 1.09
N HIS A 47 14.24 15.10 0.01
CA HIS A 47 13.79 13.87 -0.63
C HIS A 47 13.98 13.94 -2.15
N PRO A 48 15.22 13.83 -2.65
CA PRO A 48 15.53 14.07 -4.06
C PRO A 48 14.89 13.07 -5.04
N ILE A 49 14.38 11.92 -4.56
CA ILE A 49 13.60 10.97 -5.38
C ILE A 49 12.11 11.22 -5.21
N PHE A 50 11.67 11.37 -3.95
CA PHE A 50 10.25 11.28 -3.57
C PHE A 50 9.61 12.63 -3.19
N TYR A 51 9.99 13.71 -3.88
CA TYR A 51 9.49 15.06 -3.58
C TYR A 51 8.21 15.47 -4.30
N GLY A 52 7.82 14.80 -5.40
CA GLY A 52 6.84 15.33 -6.35
C GLY A 52 5.36 15.16 -5.95
N SER A 53 5.04 14.26 -5.05
CA SER A 53 3.64 14.10 -4.63
C SER A 53 3.28 15.06 -3.50
N TYR A 54 2.01 15.04 -3.08
CA TYR A 54 1.59 15.77 -1.89
C TYR A 54 2.41 15.38 -0.65
N ASP A 55 2.81 14.12 -0.49
CA ASP A 55 3.76 13.70 0.54
C ASP A 55 4.68 12.57 0.02
N TRP A 56 5.66 12.20 0.85
CA TRP A 56 6.74 11.27 0.49
C TRP A 56 6.21 9.91 0.07
N HIS A 57 5.39 9.27 0.92
CA HIS A 57 4.87 7.93 0.62
C HIS A 57 3.94 7.94 -0.60
N SER A 58 3.24 9.05 -0.85
CA SER A 58 2.44 9.18 -2.06
C SER A 58 3.28 9.17 -3.33
N CYS A 59 4.50 9.70 -3.25
CA CYS A 59 5.45 9.62 -4.34
C CYS A 59 5.96 8.19 -4.52
N VAL A 60 6.31 7.51 -3.42
CA VAL A 60 6.79 6.12 -3.42
C VAL A 60 5.78 5.19 -4.09
N HIS A 61 4.51 5.19 -3.67
CA HIS A 61 3.54 4.30 -4.30
C HIS A 61 3.11 4.76 -5.70
N GLY A 62 3.29 6.04 -6.04
CA GLY A 62 3.18 6.51 -7.43
C GLY A 62 4.25 5.90 -8.33
N TYR A 63 5.50 5.76 -7.86
CA TYR A 63 6.56 5.03 -8.56
C TYR A 63 6.25 3.54 -8.67
N TRP A 64 5.72 2.93 -7.60
CA TRP A 64 5.26 1.55 -7.63
C TRP A 64 4.18 1.35 -8.71
N LEU A 65 3.20 2.25 -8.75
CA LEU A 65 2.12 2.22 -9.72
C LEU A 65 2.64 2.26 -11.17
N VAL A 66 3.47 3.25 -11.53
CA VAL A 66 3.93 3.37 -12.92
C VAL A 66 4.86 2.25 -13.36
N THR A 67 5.71 1.74 -12.46
CA THR A 67 6.63 0.63 -12.77
C THR A 67 5.88 -0.69 -12.93
N ARG A 68 4.82 -0.90 -12.14
CA ARG A 68 3.92 -2.05 -12.26
C ARG A 68 3.10 -2.01 -13.54
N LEU A 69 2.56 -0.85 -13.90
CA LEU A 69 1.84 -0.67 -15.16
C LEU A 69 2.74 -0.86 -16.39
N LEU A 70 3.98 -0.36 -16.33
CA LEU A 70 4.98 -0.55 -17.40
C LEU A 70 5.31 -2.03 -17.62
N ASP A 71 5.47 -2.80 -16.54
CA ASP A 71 5.75 -4.24 -16.64
C ASP A 71 4.52 -5.03 -17.13
N ARG A 72 3.32 -4.64 -16.70
CA ARG A 72 2.08 -5.33 -17.06
C ARG A 72 1.60 -5.03 -18.48
N PHE A 73 1.85 -3.81 -18.98
CA PHE A 73 1.46 -3.34 -20.31
C PHE A 73 2.70 -2.77 -21.03
N PRO A 74 3.53 -3.64 -21.66
CA PRO A 74 4.75 -3.20 -22.33
C PRO A 74 4.53 -2.20 -23.47
N ASP A 75 3.36 -2.26 -24.12
CA ASP A 75 2.98 -1.37 -25.23
C ASP A 75 2.25 -0.10 -24.76
N LEU A 76 2.29 0.22 -23.47
CA LEU A 76 1.63 1.40 -22.92
C LEU A 76 2.23 2.68 -23.53
N PRO A 77 1.42 3.61 -24.09
CA PRO A 77 1.94 4.81 -24.75
C PRO A 77 2.82 5.69 -23.84
N GLU A 78 2.53 5.70 -22.54
CA GLU A 78 3.29 6.44 -21.53
C GLU A 78 4.64 5.79 -21.18
N GLY A 79 4.92 4.58 -21.66
CA GLY A 79 6.11 3.79 -21.30
C GLY A 79 7.43 4.54 -21.41
N PRO A 80 7.75 5.22 -22.54
CA PRO A 80 8.96 6.03 -22.66
C PRO A 80 9.04 7.16 -21.63
N ARG A 81 7.91 7.80 -21.28
CA ARG A 81 7.86 8.86 -20.26
C ARG A 81 8.08 8.28 -18.86
N ILE A 82 7.53 7.10 -18.56
CA ILE A 82 7.79 6.39 -17.30
C ILE A 82 9.28 6.11 -17.15
N VAL A 83 9.91 5.51 -18.17
CA VAL A 83 11.34 5.18 -18.15
C VAL A 83 12.19 6.43 -17.92
N ALA A 84 11.94 7.51 -18.67
CA ALA A 84 12.67 8.77 -18.52
C ALA A 84 12.53 9.38 -17.11
N THR A 85 11.32 9.39 -16.55
CA THR A 85 11.08 9.92 -15.19
C THR A 85 11.79 9.09 -14.12
N VAL A 86 11.73 7.75 -14.21
CA VAL A 86 12.41 6.88 -13.24
C VAL A 86 13.93 7.00 -13.39
N ASP A 87 14.48 7.00 -14.60
CA ASP A 87 15.93 7.17 -14.82
C ASP A 87 16.47 8.50 -14.29
N ALA A 88 15.70 9.58 -14.42
CA ALA A 88 16.10 10.89 -13.91
C ALA A 88 16.19 10.95 -12.37
N HIS A 89 15.34 10.19 -11.67
CA HIS A 89 15.27 10.23 -10.21
C HIS A 89 16.03 9.10 -9.53
N PHE A 90 16.07 7.90 -10.12
CA PHE A 90 16.69 6.71 -9.52
C PHE A 90 18.17 6.69 -9.89
N THR A 91 18.89 7.64 -9.31
CA THR A 91 20.35 7.79 -9.44
C THR A 91 21.01 7.48 -8.10
N ALA A 92 22.27 7.03 -8.13
CA ALA A 92 23.03 6.76 -6.92
C ALA A 92 23.13 8.01 -6.00
N GLY A 93 23.25 9.21 -6.59
CA GLY A 93 23.29 10.47 -5.85
C GLY A 93 21.99 10.78 -5.12
N ASN A 94 20.84 10.60 -5.78
CA ASN A 94 19.55 10.84 -5.14
C ASN A 94 19.24 9.78 -4.07
N VAL A 95 19.58 8.52 -4.31
CA VAL A 95 19.46 7.45 -3.30
C VAL A 95 20.30 7.77 -2.07
N ALA A 96 21.52 8.26 -2.26
CA ALA A 96 22.36 8.72 -1.15
C ALA A 96 21.73 9.90 -0.39
N GLY A 97 21.04 10.81 -1.07
CA GLY A 97 20.30 11.91 -0.43
C GLY A 97 19.13 11.42 0.44
N GLU A 98 18.29 10.52 -0.08
CA GLU A 98 17.22 9.89 0.72
C GLU A 98 17.78 9.15 1.93
N ALA A 99 18.86 8.37 1.73
CA ALA A 99 19.54 7.64 2.79
C ALA A 99 20.14 8.58 3.86
N ALA A 100 20.72 9.71 3.46
CA ALA A 100 21.28 10.69 4.39
C ALA A 100 20.20 11.24 5.33
N TYR A 101 19.02 11.55 4.81
CA TYR A 101 17.89 12.00 5.62
C TYR A 101 17.42 10.92 6.61
N LEU A 102 17.28 9.67 6.17
CA LEU A 102 16.83 8.54 7.00
C LEU A 102 17.83 8.10 8.08
N ASN A 103 19.10 8.44 7.89
CA ASN A 103 20.16 8.14 8.84
C ASN A 103 20.32 9.22 9.93
N LEU A 104 19.60 10.34 9.82
CA LEU A 104 19.54 11.32 10.91
C LEU A 104 18.93 10.67 12.17
N PRO A 105 19.55 10.81 13.36
CA PRO A 105 19.10 10.12 14.57
C PRO A 105 17.63 10.37 14.95
N HIS A 106 17.12 11.59 14.69
CA HIS A 106 15.75 11.98 14.98
C HIS A 106 14.73 11.51 13.93
N ASN A 107 15.19 11.03 12.77
CA ASN A 107 14.32 10.55 11.68
C ASN A 107 14.18 9.03 11.60
N ARG A 108 14.68 8.29 12.60
CA ARG A 108 14.58 6.82 12.64
C ARG A 108 13.14 6.28 12.56
N GLY A 109 12.16 7.08 13.00
CA GLY A 109 10.74 6.74 12.95
C GLY A 109 9.96 7.33 11.77
N PHE A 110 10.63 8.06 10.86
CA PHE A 110 9.99 8.68 9.69
C PHE A 110 9.23 7.64 8.88
N GLU A 111 7.99 7.95 8.49
CA GLU A 111 7.13 7.10 7.66
C GLU A 111 6.78 5.72 8.24
N ARG A 112 7.00 5.50 9.55
CA ARG A 112 6.67 4.24 10.20
C ARG A 112 5.14 4.06 10.37
N PRO A 113 4.56 2.90 10.00
CA PRO A 113 5.13 1.82 9.18
C PRO A 113 4.72 1.94 7.69
N TYR A 114 3.86 2.90 7.33
CA TYR A 114 3.22 3.00 6.02
C TYR A 114 4.21 3.13 4.86
N GLY A 115 5.03 4.18 4.88
CA GLY A 115 6.00 4.42 3.82
C GLY A 115 7.09 3.35 3.79
N TRP A 116 7.38 2.70 4.92
CA TRP A 116 8.29 1.54 4.95
C TRP A 116 7.72 0.40 4.11
N GLY A 117 6.44 0.06 4.32
CA GLY A 117 5.74 -0.97 3.54
C GLY A 117 5.69 -0.64 2.05
N TRP A 118 5.32 0.59 1.69
CA TRP A 118 5.26 1.02 0.29
C TRP A 118 6.61 1.02 -0.42
N LEU A 119 7.69 1.39 0.27
CA LEU A 119 9.01 1.34 -0.33
C LEU A 119 9.47 -0.11 -0.57
N LEU A 120 9.18 -1.03 0.35
CA LEU A 120 9.44 -2.45 0.12
C LEU A 120 8.56 -3.02 -1.01
N ALA A 121 7.31 -2.57 -1.16
CA ALA A 121 6.47 -2.92 -2.30
C ALA A 121 7.05 -2.42 -3.65
N LEU A 122 7.54 -1.18 -3.70
CA LEU A 122 8.25 -0.64 -4.86
C LEU A 122 9.49 -1.49 -5.17
N SER A 123 10.30 -1.80 -4.16
CA SER A 123 11.51 -2.61 -4.34
C SER A 123 11.19 -4.01 -4.87
N ALA A 124 10.14 -4.66 -4.35
CA ALA A 124 9.64 -5.95 -4.84
C ALA A 124 9.21 -5.87 -6.31
N GLN A 125 8.47 -4.83 -6.69
CA GLN A 125 8.06 -4.60 -8.07
C GLN A 125 9.28 -4.49 -8.99
N LEU A 126 10.27 -3.66 -8.66
CA LEU A 126 11.49 -3.50 -9.46
C LEU A 126 12.28 -4.80 -9.58
N ALA A 127 12.39 -5.56 -8.49
CA ALA A 127 13.10 -6.84 -8.47
C ALA A 127 12.44 -7.91 -9.36
N SER A 128 11.12 -7.84 -9.54
CA SER A 128 10.37 -8.78 -10.40
C SER A 128 10.48 -8.47 -11.90
N MET A 129 10.82 -7.23 -12.26
CA MET A 129 10.89 -6.79 -13.65
C MET A 129 12.06 -7.44 -14.41
N LYS A 130 11.76 -8.00 -15.59
CA LYS A 130 12.75 -8.69 -16.43
C LYS A 130 13.50 -7.77 -17.40
N SER A 131 13.12 -6.50 -17.50
CA SER A 131 13.76 -5.52 -18.37
C SER A 131 15.11 -5.05 -17.83
N ASP A 132 15.99 -4.56 -18.71
CA ASP A 132 17.27 -3.95 -18.29
C ASP A 132 17.06 -2.72 -17.40
N ALA A 133 16.01 -1.95 -17.68
CA ALA A 133 15.62 -0.81 -16.86
C ALA A 133 15.23 -1.26 -15.44
N GLY A 134 14.38 -2.29 -15.30
CA GLY A 134 13.98 -2.84 -14.01
C GLY A 134 15.16 -3.32 -13.18
N ARG A 135 16.08 -4.09 -13.78
CA ARG A 135 17.33 -4.54 -13.11
C ARG A 135 18.18 -3.37 -12.63
N ARG A 136 18.37 -2.35 -13.48
CA ARG A 136 19.13 -1.14 -13.13
C ARG A 136 18.48 -0.39 -11.97
N TRP A 137 17.18 -0.14 -12.03
CA TRP A 137 16.44 0.57 -10.99
C TRP A 137 16.44 -0.18 -9.66
N SER A 138 16.24 -1.50 -9.70
CA SER A 138 16.32 -2.37 -8.51
C SER A 138 17.70 -2.27 -7.85
N ALA A 139 18.78 -2.39 -8.64
CA ALA A 139 20.15 -2.25 -8.13
C ALA A 139 20.42 -0.85 -7.57
N THR A 140 19.94 0.21 -8.22
CA THR A 140 20.12 1.58 -7.72
C THR A 140 19.38 1.83 -6.41
N LEU A 141 18.15 1.32 -6.25
CA LEU A 141 17.31 1.55 -5.07
C LEU A 141 17.70 0.64 -3.87
N ALA A 142 18.50 -0.40 -4.09
CA ALA A 142 18.85 -1.39 -3.07
C ALA A 142 19.38 -0.77 -1.75
N PRO A 143 20.29 0.22 -1.73
CA PRO A 143 20.78 0.80 -0.47
C PRO A 143 19.66 1.43 0.38
N LEU A 144 18.66 2.03 -0.27
CA LEU A 144 17.50 2.59 0.44
C LEU A 144 16.56 1.50 0.94
N THR A 145 16.40 0.43 0.15
CA THR A 145 15.63 -0.77 0.55
C THR A 145 16.20 -1.38 1.82
N ASP A 146 17.52 -1.58 1.88
CA ASP A 146 18.22 -2.20 3.01
C ASP A 146 18.01 -1.40 4.32
N LEU A 147 17.98 -0.06 4.25
CA LEU A 147 17.68 0.77 5.40
C LEU A 147 16.30 0.48 5.99
N PHE A 148 15.27 0.37 5.16
CA PHE A 148 13.91 0.07 5.65
C PHE A 148 13.76 -1.38 6.13
N VAL A 149 14.46 -2.33 5.53
CA VAL A 149 14.58 -3.70 6.08
C VAL A 149 15.18 -3.67 7.48
N GLU A 150 16.27 -2.93 7.69
CA GLU A 150 16.88 -2.72 9.00
C GLU A 150 15.89 -2.05 9.98
N ARG A 151 15.13 -1.04 9.53
CA ARG A 151 14.12 -0.39 10.40
C ARG A 151 13.05 -1.37 10.88
N PHE A 152 12.56 -2.28 10.03
CA PHE A 152 11.66 -3.35 10.46
C PHE A 152 12.35 -4.30 11.45
N ALA A 153 13.59 -4.73 11.15
CA ALA A 153 14.37 -5.63 11.98
C ALA A 153 14.58 -5.08 13.40
N GLU A 154 14.80 -3.78 13.54
CA GLU A 154 14.97 -3.12 14.83
C GLU A 154 13.66 -2.82 15.56
N PHE A 155 12.58 -2.55 14.82
CA PHE A 155 11.31 -2.09 15.39
C PHE A 155 10.43 -3.25 15.86
N LEU A 156 10.23 -4.27 15.03
CA LEU A 156 9.25 -5.34 15.31
C LEU A 156 9.53 -6.12 16.61
N PRO A 157 10.79 -6.40 17.01
CA PRO A 157 11.08 -7.01 18.31
C PRO A 157 10.68 -6.14 19.52
N LYS A 158 10.64 -4.81 19.35
CA LYS A 158 10.29 -3.84 20.41
C LYS A 158 8.79 -3.52 20.45
N ALA A 159 8.06 -3.85 19.39
CA ALA A 159 6.67 -3.49 19.23
C ALA A 159 5.76 -4.54 19.92
N THR A 160 5.36 -4.24 21.15
CA THR A 160 4.50 -5.12 21.96
C THR A 160 3.11 -5.30 21.36
N TYR A 161 2.54 -4.24 20.78
CA TYR A 161 1.16 -4.22 20.26
C TYR A 161 1.11 -3.83 18.78
N PRO A 162 0.15 -4.38 18.01
CA PRO A 162 -0.13 -3.89 16.67
C PRO A 162 -0.86 -2.54 16.73
N LEU A 163 -0.84 -1.80 15.62
CA LEU A 163 -1.66 -0.60 15.43
C LEU A 163 -2.78 -0.93 14.45
N ARG A 164 -4.02 -0.92 14.95
CA ARG A 164 -5.24 -1.31 14.23
C ARG A 164 -6.06 -0.11 13.76
N VAL A 165 -5.41 0.95 13.29
CA VAL A 165 -6.09 2.16 12.79
C VAL A 165 -6.36 2.05 11.29
N GLY A 166 -7.41 2.68 10.77
CA GLY A 166 -7.71 2.66 9.33
C GLY A 166 -6.92 3.69 8.50
N THR A 167 -5.77 4.15 9.00
CA THR A 167 -4.91 5.15 8.37
C THR A 167 -3.46 4.68 8.33
N HIS A 168 -2.52 5.57 8.00
CA HIS A 168 -1.09 5.30 7.79
C HIS A 168 -0.45 4.40 8.87
N PHE A 169 -0.85 4.51 10.14
CA PHE A 169 -0.22 3.71 11.19
C PHE A 169 -0.61 2.22 11.19
N ASN A 170 -1.49 1.76 10.30
CA ASN A 170 -1.91 0.36 10.23
C ASN A 170 -0.73 -0.60 10.02
N THR A 171 -0.42 -1.39 11.05
CA THR A 171 0.71 -2.34 10.96
C THR A 171 0.41 -3.52 10.04
N ALA A 172 -0.85 -3.96 9.95
CA ALA A 172 -1.20 -5.11 9.13
C ALA A 172 -1.01 -4.85 7.62
N PHE A 173 -1.35 -3.63 7.19
CA PHE A 173 -1.09 -3.16 5.83
C PHE A 173 0.41 -3.16 5.50
N ALA A 174 1.21 -2.50 6.33
CA ALA A 174 2.66 -2.38 6.08
C ALA A 174 3.35 -3.75 6.09
N LEU A 175 2.97 -4.64 7.01
CA LEU A 175 3.51 -6.00 7.08
C LEU A 175 3.08 -6.86 5.90
N SER A 176 1.89 -6.65 5.32
CA SER A 176 1.45 -7.38 4.12
C SER A 176 2.35 -7.06 2.92
N LEU A 177 2.66 -5.77 2.72
CA LEU A 177 3.58 -5.33 1.66
C LEU A 177 5.02 -5.81 1.90
N ALA A 178 5.51 -5.71 3.14
CA ALA A 178 6.85 -6.14 3.51
C ALA A 178 7.03 -7.67 3.41
N LEU A 179 5.99 -8.46 3.71
CA LEU A 179 6.01 -9.92 3.58
C LEU A 179 6.11 -10.35 2.11
N ASP A 180 5.38 -9.67 1.22
CA ASP A 180 5.47 -9.91 -0.22
C ASP A 180 6.87 -9.61 -0.74
N PHE A 181 7.44 -8.47 -0.34
CA PHE A 181 8.84 -8.15 -0.65
C PHE A 181 9.79 -9.24 -0.16
N ALA A 182 9.67 -9.65 1.10
CA ALA A 182 10.58 -10.63 1.69
C ALA A 182 10.53 -11.97 0.94
N ARG A 183 9.33 -12.44 0.57
CA ARG A 183 9.15 -13.68 -0.19
C ARG A 183 9.65 -13.58 -1.62
N GLN A 184 9.33 -12.48 -2.31
CA GLN A 184 9.71 -12.29 -3.72
C GLN A 184 11.22 -12.13 -3.90
N THR A 185 11.92 -11.57 -2.91
CA THR A 185 13.36 -11.35 -2.95
C THR A 185 14.18 -12.42 -2.21
N GLY A 186 13.51 -13.38 -1.55
CA GLY A 186 14.17 -14.43 -0.77
C GLY A 186 14.78 -13.94 0.55
N HIS A 187 14.30 -12.83 1.10
CA HIS A 187 14.78 -12.24 2.36
C HIS A 187 14.25 -12.99 3.60
N ALA A 188 14.70 -14.24 3.79
CA ALA A 188 14.18 -15.19 4.77
C ALA A 188 14.13 -14.68 6.22
N ALA A 189 15.12 -13.90 6.65
CA ALA A 189 15.15 -13.36 8.01
C ALA A 189 14.04 -12.33 8.28
N LEU A 190 13.70 -11.52 7.27
CA LEU A 190 12.61 -10.54 7.37
C LEU A 190 11.27 -11.24 7.30
N GLU A 191 11.12 -12.22 6.41
CA GLU A 191 9.91 -13.06 6.34
C GLU A 191 9.61 -13.71 7.68
N ALA A 192 10.59 -14.39 8.29
CA ALA A 192 10.43 -15.04 9.58
C ALA A 192 10.02 -14.04 10.67
N LEU A 193 10.70 -12.88 10.74
CA LEU A 193 10.36 -11.83 11.70
C LEU A 193 8.94 -11.30 11.55
N ILE A 194 8.48 -11.08 10.31
CA ILE A 194 7.13 -10.60 10.02
C ILE A 194 6.09 -11.66 10.39
N VAL A 195 6.31 -12.92 10.00
CA VAL A 195 5.43 -14.06 10.31
C VAL A 195 5.29 -14.23 11.83
N ASP A 196 6.40 -14.25 12.55
CA ASP A 196 6.40 -14.38 14.00
C ASP A 196 5.69 -13.20 14.68
N THR A 197 5.91 -11.98 14.17
CA THR A 197 5.26 -10.78 14.70
C THR A 197 3.76 -10.78 14.48
N ALA A 198 3.31 -11.12 13.27
CA ALA A 198 1.89 -11.21 12.94
C ALA A 198 1.18 -12.28 13.79
N ARG A 199 1.78 -13.48 13.93
CA ARG A 199 1.24 -14.54 14.79
C ARG A 199 1.16 -14.09 16.25
N ARG A 200 2.20 -13.42 16.76
CA ARG A 200 2.24 -12.92 18.15
C ARG A 200 1.14 -11.90 18.44
N TRP A 201 0.80 -11.06 17.46
CA TRP A 201 -0.22 -10.02 17.62
C TRP A 201 -1.65 -10.50 17.39
N HIS A 202 -1.87 -11.36 16.40
CA HIS A 202 -3.20 -11.59 15.83
C HIS A 202 -3.71 -13.03 15.91
N LEU A 203 -2.86 -14.01 16.24
CA LEU A 203 -3.27 -15.44 16.21
C LEU A 203 -4.42 -15.77 17.17
N ARG A 204 -4.61 -14.95 18.22
CA ARG A 204 -5.69 -15.13 19.22
C ARG A 204 -6.85 -14.17 19.05
N ASP A 205 -6.82 -13.31 18.03
CA ASP A 205 -7.91 -12.38 17.79
C ASP A 205 -9.14 -13.15 17.30
N ALA A 206 -10.31 -12.82 17.84
CA ALA A 206 -11.58 -13.49 17.59
C ALA A 206 -12.75 -12.51 17.75
N ASN A 207 -13.89 -12.80 17.12
CA ASN A 207 -15.12 -11.98 17.20
C ASN A 207 -14.88 -10.49 16.89
N CYS A 208 -14.17 -10.22 15.80
CA CYS A 208 -13.88 -8.86 15.35
C CYS A 208 -15.18 -8.05 15.21
N GLN A 209 -15.22 -6.89 15.87
CA GLN A 209 -16.41 -6.03 15.89
C GLN A 209 -16.49 -5.08 14.69
N ALA A 210 -15.38 -4.85 13.98
CA ALA A 210 -15.28 -3.93 12.85
C ALA A 210 -15.94 -2.55 13.10
N TRP A 211 -15.45 -1.80 14.10
CA TRP A 211 -15.92 -0.44 14.45
C TRP A 211 -15.65 0.64 13.37
N GLU A 212 -15.20 0.23 12.19
CA GLU A 212 -15.01 1.07 11.00
C GLU A 212 -16.36 1.35 10.29
N PRO A 213 -16.48 2.44 9.52
CA PRO A 213 -15.45 3.45 9.22
C PRO A 213 -15.31 4.55 10.29
N SER A 214 -14.09 5.03 10.51
CA SER A 214 -13.82 6.37 11.06
C SER A 214 -13.72 7.40 9.93
N GLY A 215 -13.92 8.68 10.24
CA GLY A 215 -14.18 9.74 9.24
C GLY A 215 -13.06 10.05 8.24
N ASP A 216 -11.83 9.57 8.45
CA ASP A 216 -10.69 9.77 7.55
C ASP A 216 -9.89 8.48 7.25
N GLU A 217 -10.54 7.32 7.37
CA GLU A 217 -9.92 6.03 7.06
C GLU A 217 -9.81 5.82 5.55
N PHE A 218 -8.71 5.19 5.14
CA PHE A 218 -8.50 4.66 3.79
C PHE A 218 -8.13 3.17 3.80
N LEU A 219 -8.01 2.57 4.97
CA LEU A 219 -7.77 1.15 5.19
C LEU A 219 -8.85 0.59 6.11
N SER A 220 -9.35 -0.60 5.82
CA SER A 220 -10.18 -1.36 6.76
C SER A 220 -9.29 -2.06 7.78
N PRO A 221 -9.32 -1.70 9.08
CA PRO A 221 -8.48 -2.39 10.08
C PRO A 221 -8.77 -3.88 10.15
N ALA A 222 -10.04 -4.28 10.10
CA ALA A 222 -10.45 -5.67 10.21
C ALA A 222 -10.00 -6.48 9.00
N LEU A 223 -10.21 -5.96 7.78
CA LEU A 223 -9.86 -6.69 6.57
C LEU A 223 -8.36 -6.68 6.29
N MET A 224 -7.62 -5.63 6.68
CA MET A 224 -6.15 -5.66 6.59
C MET A 224 -5.55 -6.71 7.52
N GLU A 225 -6.09 -6.87 8.73
CA GLU A 225 -5.66 -7.92 9.65
C GLU A 225 -5.93 -9.31 9.07
N ALA A 226 -7.15 -9.54 8.56
CA ALA A 226 -7.49 -10.79 7.91
C ALA A 226 -6.62 -11.08 6.67
N GLU A 227 -6.34 -10.06 5.86
CA GLU A 227 -5.49 -10.19 4.67
C GLU A 227 -4.02 -10.49 5.03
N LEU A 228 -3.48 -9.88 6.09
CA LEU A 228 -2.17 -10.25 6.61
C LEU A 228 -2.17 -11.71 7.10
N MET A 229 -3.15 -12.09 7.91
CA MET A 229 -3.20 -13.44 8.48
C MET A 229 -3.41 -14.53 7.41
N ARG A 230 -4.12 -14.22 6.33
CA ARG A 230 -4.23 -15.06 5.12
C ARG A 230 -2.87 -15.32 4.47
N ARG A 231 -1.95 -14.36 4.50
CA ARG A 231 -0.60 -14.50 3.96
C ARG A 231 0.34 -15.23 4.92
N VAL A 232 0.12 -15.10 6.22
CA VAL A 232 0.98 -15.61 7.29
C VAL A 232 0.69 -17.08 7.62
N LEU A 233 -0.59 -17.46 7.67
CA LEU A 233 -1.00 -18.79 8.10
C LEU A 233 -1.07 -19.77 6.92
N PRO A 234 -0.72 -21.05 7.13
CA PRO A 234 -1.09 -22.12 6.21
C PRO A 234 -2.61 -22.13 5.97
N ALA A 235 -3.04 -22.51 4.76
CA ALA A 235 -4.45 -22.40 4.34
C ALA A 235 -5.45 -23.00 5.34
N ALA A 236 -5.18 -24.20 5.88
CA ALA A 236 -6.07 -24.84 6.86
C ALA A 236 -6.12 -24.09 8.20
N GLU A 237 -4.99 -23.57 8.69
CA GLU A 237 -4.93 -22.74 9.91
C GLU A 237 -5.66 -21.41 9.69
N PHE A 238 -5.50 -20.81 8.50
CA PHE A 238 -6.18 -19.57 8.15
C PHE A 238 -7.70 -19.73 8.17
N LEU A 239 -8.25 -20.79 7.58
CA LEU A 239 -9.71 -20.99 7.55
C LEU A 239 -10.30 -21.08 8.96
N ALA A 240 -9.67 -21.86 9.85
CA ALA A 240 -10.11 -21.96 11.24
C ALA A 240 -9.96 -20.64 12.01
N TRP A 241 -8.87 -19.90 11.79
CA TRP A 241 -8.68 -18.58 12.37
C TRP A 241 -9.73 -17.57 11.86
N PHE A 242 -10.02 -17.58 10.55
CA PHE A 242 -10.95 -16.67 9.92
C PHE A 242 -12.40 -16.92 10.37
N ASP A 243 -12.77 -18.19 10.59
CA ASP A 243 -14.05 -18.56 11.21
C ASP A 243 -14.19 -17.99 12.63
N ALA A 244 -13.11 -18.00 13.43
CA ALA A 244 -13.13 -17.42 14.78
C ALA A 244 -13.11 -15.89 14.76
N PHE A 245 -12.38 -15.30 13.80
CA PHE A 245 -12.20 -13.85 13.69
C PHE A 245 -13.48 -13.15 13.19
N LEU A 246 -14.10 -13.67 12.14
CA LEU A 246 -15.33 -13.12 11.52
C LEU A 246 -16.38 -14.23 11.33
N PRO A 247 -17.00 -14.72 12.43
CA PRO A 247 -17.85 -15.93 12.41
C PRO A 247 -19.13 -15.79 11.57
N SER A 248 -19.63 -14.57 11.41
CA SER A 248 -20.92 -14.30 10.76
C SER A 248 -20.79 -13.72 9.36
N LEU A 249 -19.63 -13.89 8.71
CA LEU A 249 -19.33 -13.28 7.42
C LEU A 249 -20.29 -13.71 6.31
N ALA A 250 -20.76 -14.98 6.33
CA ALA A 250 -21.75 -15.48 5.36
C ALA A 250 -23.11 -14.78 5.50
N ALA A 251 -23.45 -14.31 6.70
CA ALA A 251 -24.64 -13.52 6.98
C ALA A 251 -24.43 -12.02 6.73
N ARG A 252 -23.27 -11.62 6.17
CA ARG A 252 -22.86 -10.24 5.96
C ARG A 252 -22.71 -9.42 7.24
N GLU A 253 -22.23 -10.05 8.30
CA GLU A 253 -21.95 -9.40 9.59
C GLU A 253 -20.45 -9.42 9.94
N PRO A 254 -19.88 -8.32 10.48
CA PRO A 254 -20.54 -7.03 10.75
C PRO A 254 -20.94 -6.27 9.47
N ALA A 255 -22.15 -5.72 9.43
CA ALA A 255 -22.72 -5.04 8.26
C ALA A 255 -21.82 -3.91 7.71
N THR A 256 -21.05 -3.25 8.57
CA THR A 256 -20.12 -2.17 8.20
C THR A 256 -19.06 -2.58 7.18
N LEU A 257 -18.67 -3.86 7.14
CA LEU A 257 -17.72 -4.39 6.15
C LEU A 257 -18.34 -4.60 4.76
N PHE A 258 -19.66 -4.68 4.67
CA PHE A 258 -20.39 -4.98 3.44
C PHE A 258 -21.06 -3.76 2.82
N THR A 259 -21.11 -2.63 3.54
CA THR A 259 -21.66 -1.36 3.06
C THR A 259 -20.53 -0.40 2.68
N PRO A 260 -20.49 0.11 1.43
CA PRO A 260 -19.54 1.14 1.03
C PRO A 260 -19.63 2.39 1.91
N ALA A 261 -18.48 2.97 2.23
CA ALA A 261 -18.41 4.24 2.94
C ALA A 261 -18.90 5.38 2.04
N THR A 262 -19.68 6.28 2.62
CA THR A 262 -20.19 7.48 1.94
C THR A 262 -19.13 8.57 1.96
N VAL A 263 -18.79 9.10 0.78
CA VAL A 263 -17.86 10.24 0.63
C VAL A 263 -18.67 11.50 0.38
N THR A 264 -18.77 12.37 1.39
CA THR A 264 -19.62 13.57 1.34
C THR A 264 -18.95 14.75 0.66
N ASP A 265 -17.63 14.84 0.72
CA ASP A 265 -16.84 15.89 0.08
C ASP A 265 -15.50 15.30 -0.40
N ARG A 266 -15.26 15.35 -1.71
CA ARG A 266 -14.03 14.81 -2.33
C ARG A 266 -12.92 15.85 -2.48
N THR A 267 -13.21 17.11 -2.15
CA THR A 267 -12.22 18.20 -2.13
C THR A 267 -11.53 18.30 -0.76
N ASP A 268 -12.17 17.78 0.28
CA ASP A 268 -11.56 17.62 1.59
C ASP A 268 -10.63 16.40 1.59
N GLY A 269 -9.34 16.63 1.85
CA GLY A 269 -8.34 15.56 1.80
C GLY A 269 -8.48 14.46 2.84
N LYS A 270 -9.25 14.67 3.91
CA LYS A 270 -9.53 13.65 4.90
C LYS A 270 -10.79 12.86 4.54
N ILE A 271 -11.85 13.52 4.10
CA ILE A 271 -13.07 12.83 3.69
C ILE A 271 -12.84 12.03 2.41
N ALA A 272 -12.04 12.54 1.46
CA ALA A 272 -11.65 11.82 0.25
C ALA A 272 -10.94 10.47 0.53
N HIS A 273 -10.36 10.28 1.72
CA HIS A 273 -9.79 8.99 2.13
C HIS A 273 -10.82 7.85 2.09
N LEU A 274 -12.10 8.14 2.28
CA LEU A 274 -13.15 7.13 2.30
C LEU A 274 -13.34 6.46 0.92
N ASP A 275 -12.96 7.11 -0.19
CA ASP A 275 -12.85 6.41 -1.49
C ASP A 275 -11.72 5.37 -1.45
N GLY A 276 -10.59 5.69 -0.82
CA GLY A 276 -9.50 4.74 -0.57
C GLY A 276 -9.91 3.59 0.35
N LEU A 277 -10.76 3.84 1.36
CA LEU A 277 -11.33 2.80 2.21
C LEU A 277 -12.16 1.83 1.38
N ASN A 278 -13.01 2.34 0.49
CA ASN A 278 -13.78 1.50 -0.41
C ASN A 278 -12.85 0.66 -1.31
N LEU A 279 -11.79 1.25 -1.87
CA LEU A 279 -10.83 0.52 -2.69
C LEU A 279 -10.06 -0.56 -1.90
N SER A 280 -9.59 -0.25 -0.68
CA SER A 280 -8.86 -1.21 0.15
C SER A 280 -9.75 -2.34 0.68
N ARG A 281 -11.02 -2.07 0.97
CA ARG A 281 -12.04 -3.08 1.26
C ARG A 281 -12.25 -4.00 0.06
N ALA A 282 -12.43 -3.45 -1.14
CA ALA A 282 -12.57 -4.24 -2.36
C ALA A 282 -11.36 -5.15 -2.61
N TRP A 283 -10.14 -4.63 -2.41
CA TRP A 283 -8.91 -5.41 -2.50
C TRP A 283 -8.91 -6.60 -1.54
N CYS A 284 -9.11 -6.36 -0.25
CA CYS A 284 -9.04 -7.44 0.74
C CYS A 284 -10.19 -8.43 0.60
N GLN A 285 -11.40 -7.98 0.29
CA GLN A 285 -12.53 -8.88 0.10
C GLN A 285 -12.32 -9.82 -1.09
N ARG A 286 -11.76 -9.33 -2.20
CA ARG A 286 -11.36 -10.19 -3.33
C ARG A 286 -10.31 -11.22 -2.92
N ALA A 287 -9.27 -10.77 -2.21
CA ALA A 287 -8.17 -11.64 -1.78
C ALA A 287 -8.63 -12.74 -0.82
N LEU A 288 -9.46 -12.37 0.16
CA LEU A 288 -10.07 -13.29 1.10
C LEU A 288 -11.02 -14.27 0.39
N ALA A 289 -11.87 -13.80 -0.53
CA ALA A 289 -12.77 -14.66 -1.29
C ALA A 289 -12.02 -15.74 -2.08
N ARG A 290 -10.88 -15.41 -2.69
CA ARG A 290 -10.04 -16.39 -3.42
C ARG A 290 -9.36 -17.42 -2.54
N ALA A 291 -9.11 -17.13 -1.27
CA ALA A 291 -8.48 -18.07 -0.34
C ALA A 291 -9.46 -19.07 0.27
N LEU A 292 -10.77 -18.86 0.12
CA LEU A 292 -11.78 -19.79 0.60
C LEU A 292 -11.95 -20.99 -0.36
N PRO A 293 -12.38 -22.17 0.12
CA PRO A 293 -12.69 -23.31 -0.76
C PRO A 293 -13.83 -23.01 -1.73
N ASP A 294 -13.85 -23.71 -2.87
CA ASP A 294 -14.98 -23.64 -3.80
C ASP A 294 -16.29 -24.07 -3.12
N GLY A 295 -17.38 -23.34 -3.38
CA GLY A 295 -18.68 -23.57 -2.77
C GLY A 295 -18.87 -22.97 -1.36
N ASP A 296 -17.84 -22.37 -0.75
CA ASP A 296 -17.99 -21.66 0.52
C ASP A 296 -18.94 -20.45 0.36
N PRO A 297 -20.02 -20.35 1.16
CA PRO A 297 -21.02 -19.28 1.00
C PRO A 297 -20.48 -17.87 1.22
N ARG A 298 -19.37 -17.72 1.97
CA ARG A 298 -18.72 -16.42 2.19
C ARG A 298 -18.12 -15.86 0.91
N ARG A 299 -17.75 -16.70 -0.06
CA ARG A 299 -17.17 -16.26 -1.35
C ARG A 299 -18.08 -15.31 -2.10
N ALA A 300 -19.37 -15.66 -2.21
CA ALA A 300 -20.35 -14.82 -2.88
C ALA A 300 -20.55 -13.50 -2.13
N ALA A 301 -20.68 -13.56 -0.79
CA ALA A 301 -20.85 -12.36 0.04
C ALA A 301 -19.67 -11.38 -0.09
N LEU A 302 -18.43 -11.89 -0.06
CA LEU A 302 -17.22 -11.09 -0.21
C LEU A 302 -17.05 -10.56 -1.64
N ALA A 303 -17.34 -11.37 -2.66
CA ALA A 303 -17.22 -10.94 -4.06
C ALA A 303 -18.23 -9.83 -4.39
N ASP A 304 -19.48 -9.98 -3.96
CA ASP A 304 -20.53 -8.97 -4.16
C ASP A 304 -20.18 -7.65 -3.46
N ALA A 305 -19.71 -7.74 -2.22
CA ALA A 305 -19.28 -6.56 -1.47
C ALA A 305 -18.08 -5.89 -2.14
N ALA A 306 -17.11 -6.67 -2.64
CA ALA A 306 -15.93 -6.10 -3.28
C ALA A 306 -16.30 -5.34 -4.55
N ASP A 307 -17.22 -5.88 -5.35
CA ASP A 307 -17.70 -5.21 -6.56
C ASP A 307 -18.49 -3.94 -6.23
N ALA A 308 -19.29 -3.93 -5.16
CA ALA A 308 -20.00 -2.74 -4.70
C ALA A 308 -19.04 -1.62 -4.24
N HIS A 309 -18.03 -1.96 -3.43
CA HIS A 309 -17.03 -1.00 -2.97
C HIS A 309 -16.13 -0.50 -4.11
N LEU A 310 -15.76 -1.37 -5.05
CA LEU A 310 -14.98 -0.96 -6.21
C LEU A 310 -15.81 -0.02 -7.11
N ALA A 311 -17.10 -0.33 -7.31
CA ALA A 311 -17.98 0.51 -8.11
C ALA A 311 -18.19 1.90 -7.49
N SER A 312 -18.22 2.01 -6.17
CA SER A 312 -18.45 3.29 -5.48
C SER A 312 -17.27 4.27 -5.55
N ALA A 313 -16.04 3.78 -5.78
CA ALA A 313 -14.82 4.60 -5.72
C ALA A 313 -14.03 4.68 -7.03
N LEU A 314 -14.09 3.67 -7.91
CA LEU A 314 -13.23 3.60 -9.09
C LEU A 314 -13.39 4.78 -10.06
N GLU A 315 -14.61 5.30 -10.20
CA GLU A 315 -14.89 6.46 -11.07
C GLU A 315 -14.36 7.77 -10.48
N HIS A 316 -14.06 7.80 -9.19
CA HIS A 316 -13.58 8.97 -8.44
C HIS A 316 -12.07 8.97 -8.18
N VAL A 317 -11.33 8.02 -8.79
CA VAL A 317 -9.85 8.00 -8.74
C VAL A 317 -9.24 9.23 -9.40
N ALA A 318 -9.97 9.89 -10.30
CA ALA A 318 -9.61 11.16 -10.93
C ALA A 318 -10.60 12.27 -10.53
N GLY A 319 -10.15 13.53 -10.51
CA GLY A 319 -10.98 14.71 -10.29
C GLY A 319 -10.27 15.81 -9.49
N ASP A 320 -9.97 15.53 -8.23
CA ASP A 320 -9.32 16.47 -7.31
C ASP A 320 -7.95 15.95 -6.88
N TYR A 321 -6.98 16.87 -6.78
CA TYR A 321 -5.62 16.52 -6.41
C TYR A 321 -5.56 15.74 -5.08
N MET A 322 -6.43 16.03 -4.12
CA MET A 322 -6.45 15.37 -2.80
C MET A 322 -6.74 13.85 -2.88
N GLY A 323 -7.36 13.37 -3.97
CA GLY A 323 -7.50 11.95 -4.27
C GLY A 323 -6.52 11.44 -5.33
N GLU A 324 -6.29 12.23 -6.39
CA GLU A 324 -5.54 11.82 -7.59
C GLU A 324 -4.11 11.37 -7.30
N HIS A 325 -3.46 11.95 -6.30
CA HIS A 325 -2.05 11.67 -6.00
C HIS A 325 -1.80 10.28 -5.39
N TRP A 326 -2.85 9.52 -5.05
CA TRP A 326 -2.69 8.22 -4.38
C TRP A 326 -3.76 7.16 -4.67
N LEU A 327 -5.02 7.53 -4.93
CA LEU A 327 -6.13 6.56 -5.07
C LEU A 327 -5.91 5.54 -6.19
N ALA A 328 -5.20 5.89 -7.25
CA ALA A 328 -4.90 4.98 -8.36
C ALA A 328 -4.08 3.75 -7.92
N SER A 329 -3.24 3.88 -6.88
CA SER A 329 -2.47 2.76 -6.34
C SER A 329 -3.38 1.74 -5.65
N PHE A 330 -4.35 2.23 -4.88
CA PHE A 330 -5.35 1.37 -4.21
C PHE A 330 -6.34 0.76 -5.21
N ALA A 331 -6.72 1.51 -6.25
CA ALA A 331 -7.53 0.97 -7.32
C ALA A 331 -6.81 -0.15 -8.05
N LEU A 332 -5.51 -0.01 -8.31
CA LEU A 332 -4.71 -1.08 -8.90
C LEU A 332 -4.67 -2.32 -8.01
N LEU A 333 -4.41 -2.17 -6.70
CA LEU A 333 -4.46 -3.28 -5.74
C LEU A 333 -5.80 -4.02 -5.78
N ALA A 334 -6.92 -3.30 -5.83
CA ALA A 334 -8.25 -3.91 -5.89
C ALA A 334 -8.55 -4.62 -7.22
N LEU A 335 -8.06 -4.08 -8.34
CA LEU A 335 -8.28 -4.63 -9.68
C LEU A 335 -7.44 -5.87 -9.96
N GLU A 336 -6.24 -5.95 -9.38
CA GLU A 336 -5.33 -7.08 -9.56
C GLU A 336 -5.43 -8.14 -8.47
N ALA A 337 -6.11 -7.81 -7.37
CA ALA A 337 -6.34 -8.69 -6.24
C ALA A 337 -6.52 -10.11 -6.76
#